data_AF-A0A182NBQ1-F1
#
_entry.id   AF-A0A182NBQ1-F1
#
_cell.length_a   1.000
_cell.length_b   1.000
_cell.length_c   1.000
_cell.angle_alpha   90.00
_cell.angle_beta   90.00
_cell.angle_gamma   90.00
#
_symmetry.space_group_name_H-M   'P 1'
#
loop_
_entity.id
_entity.type
_entity.pdbx_description
1 polymer ?
#
loop_
_entity_poly.entity_id
_entity_poly.type
_entity_poly.pdbx_seq_one_letter_code
_entity_poly.pdbx_strand_id
1 'polypeptide(L)'
;CRETAFIYAITSAAVTHSVARACSEGSIESCTCDYSHHNREPQMSNMGAVAGVGDWEWGGCSDNIGFGFKFSRDFVDTGERGRTLREKMNLHNNEAGRAHVQAEMRQECKCHGMSGSCTMKTCWMRLNSFRTIGDILKDRFDGASRVMVSNSLRSASVNENTLTNRAGSNNLKTNTNSVGGTGPNSVLSNSIHARGHQQKRVNRYNFQLKPYNPEHKPPGSKDLVYLEPSPGFCERNPRLGIQGTHGRQCNDTSIGVDGCDLMCCGRGYRTQEVTVVERCSCTFHWCCEVKCKLCRAKKIIHTCL
;
A
#
# COMPACT_ATOMS: atom_id res chain seq x y z
N CYS A 1 -11.65 3.32 12.18
CA CYS A 1 -10.59 3.41 13.21
C CYS A 1 -9.21 3.28 12.57
N ARG A 2 -8.17 3.54 13.36
CA ARG A 2 -6.76 3.50 12.94
C ARG A 2 -6.33 2.09 12.53
N GLU A 3 -6.84 1.06 13.20
CA GLU A 3 -6.52 -0.36 12.95
C GLU A 3 -7.01 -0.79 11.58
N THR A 4 -8.20 -0.35 11.17
CA THR A 4 -8.72 -0.60 9.83
C THR A 4 -7.79 -0.05 8.75
N ALA A 5 -7.26 1.17 8.93
CA ALA A 5 -6.35 1.77 7.95
C ALA A 5 -5.09 0.90 7.71
N PHE A 6 -4.51 0.37 8.79
CA PHE A 6 -3.38 -0.54 8.70
C PHE A 6 -3.74 -1.85 7.99
N ILE A 7 -4.91 -2.43 8.27
CA ILE A 7 -5.36 -3.68 7.61
C ILE A 7 -5.46 -3.50 6.09
N TYR A 8 -6.06 -2.41 5.61
CA TYR A 8 -6.12 -2.12 4.17
C TYR A 8 -4.72 -1.97 3.55
N ALA A 9 -3.83 -1.22 4.22
CA ALA A 9 -2.47 -1.01 3.75
C ALA A 9 -1.64 -2.31 3.72
N ILE A 10 -1.62 -3.10 4.79
CA ILE A 10 -0.82 -4.33 4.85
C ILE A 10 -1.36 -5.41 3.89
N THR A 11 -2.69 -5.49 3.72
CA THR A 11 -3.30 -6.47 2.81
C THR A 11 -2.98 -6.15 1.35
N SER A 12 -3.14 -4.88 0.94
CA SER A 12 -2.79 -4.43 -0.41
C SER A 12 -1.29 -4.55 -0.69
N ALA A 13 -0.45 -4.26 0.30
CA ALA A 13 0.99 -4.47 0.25
C ALA A 13 1.33 -5.96 0.06
N ALA A 14 0.70 -6.86 0.83
CA ALA A 14 0.93 -8.30 0.75
C ALA A 14 0.60 -8.86 -0.64
N VAL A 15 -0.53 -8.44 -1.23
CA VAL A 15 -0.91 -8.86 -2.59
C VAL A 15 0.09 -8.33 -3.61
N THR A 16 0.49 -7.06 -3.52
CA THR A 16 1.50 -6.50 -4.42
C THR A 16 2.83 -7.25 -4.33
N HIS A 17 3.29 -7.52 -3.11
CA HIS A 17 4.57 -8.17 -2.83
C HIS A 17 4.58 -9.63 -3.34
N SER A 18 3.57 -10.41 -2.97
CA SER A 18 3.51 -11.83 -3.32
C SER A 18 3.37 -12.04 -4.83
N VAL A 19 2.52 -11.26 -5.49
CA VAL A 19 2.29 -11.38 -6.95
C VAL A 19 3.51 -10.93 -7.73
N ALA A 20 4.12 -9.80 -7.39
CA ALA A 20 5.32 -9.32 -8.06
C ALA A 20 6.48 -10.32 -7.95
N ARG A 21 6.65 -10.95 -6.77
CA ARG A 21 7.67 -11.98 -6.56
C ARG A 21 7.36 -13.28 -7.30
N ALA A 22 6.10 -13.71 -7.30
CA ALA A 22 5.67 -14.92 -8.01
C ALA A 22 5.89 -14.82 -9.53
N CYS A 23 5.79 -13.61 -10.12
CA CYS A 23 6.16 -13.38 -11.51
C CYS A 23 7.65 -13.66 -11.79
N SER A 24 8.54 -13.24 -10.88
CA SER A 24 9.99 -13.47 -11.01
C SER A 24 10.39 -14.92 -10.78
N GLU A 25 9.63 -15.62 -9.95
CA GLU A 25 9.83 -17.04 -9.67
C GLU A 25 9.28 -17.94 -10.79
N GLY A 26 8.53 -17.37 -11.74
CA GLY A 26 7.91 -18.12 -12.84
C GLY A 26 6.66 -18.90 -12.42
N SER A 27 6.10 -18.61 -11.24
CA SER A 27 4.94 -19.30 -10.68
C SER A 27 3.61 -18.83 -11.30
N ILE A 28 3.61 -17.73 -12.04
CA ILE A 28 2.44 -17.16 -12.71
C ILE A 28 2.76 -17.00 -14.20
N GLU A 29 2.04 -17.72 -15.06
CA GLU A 29 2.29 -17.73 -16.51
C GLU A 29 1.96 -16.39 -17.19
N SER A 30 1.04 -15.60 -16.61
CA SER A 30 0.58 -14.34 -17.20
C SER A 30 1.54 -13.16 -17.00
N CYS A 31 2.68 -13.36 -16.34
CA CYS A 31 3.68 -12.32 -16.11
C CYS A 31 5.10 -12.89 -16.14
N THR A 32 6.06 -11.99 -16.30
CA THR A 32 7.50 -12.31 -16.34
C THR A 32 8.26 -11.39 -15.40
N CYS A 33 9.58 -11.54 -15.33
CA CYS A 33 10.49 -10.57 -14.73
C CYS A 33 10.29 -9.17 -15.32
N ASP A 34 10.70 -8.14 -14.58
CA ASP A 34 10.83 -6.78 -15.11
C ASP A 34 12.20 -6.59 -15.77
N TYR A 35 12.20 -6.30 -17.08
CA TYR A 35 13.40 -6.05 -17.87
C TYR A 35 13.60 -4.56 -18.22
N SER A 36 12.76 -3.67 -17.69
CA SER A 36 12.82 -2.22 -17.98
C SER A 36 14.15 -1.57 -17.58
N HIS A 37 14.89 -2.20 -16.67
CA HIS A 37 16.19 -1.75 -16.19
C HIS A 37 17.37 -2.17 -17.09
N HIS A 38 17.22 -3.20 -17.92
CA HIS A 38 18.34 -3.76 -18.70
C HIS A 38 18.89 -2.78 -19.75
N ASN A 39 18.07 -1.84 -20.21
CA ASN A 39 18.48 -0.82 -21.17
C ASN A 39 18.98 0.48 -20.51
N ARG A 40 19.05 0.54 -19.17
CA ARG A 40 19.56 1.72 -18.46
C ARG A 40 21.07 1.60 -18.29
N GLU A 41 21.80 2.64 -18.68
CA GLU A 41 23.24 2.71 -18.41
C GLU A 41 23.49 2.65 -16.88
N PRO A 42 24.49 1.88 -16.41
CA PRO A 42 24.85 1.84 -15.01
C PRO A 42 25.24 3.25 -14.52
N GLN A 43 24.70 3.69 -13.38
CA GLN A 43 25.17 4.93 -12.76
C GLN A 43 26.61 4.73 -12.28
N MET A 44 27.52 5.49 -12.87
CA MET A 44 28.95 5.45 -12.57
C MET A 44 29.20 6.04 -11.17
N SER A 45 29.63 5.23 -10.21
CA SER A 45 30.11 5.70 -8.91
C SER A 45 31.53 6.24 -9.04
N ASN A 46 31.73 7.52 -8.71
CA ASN A 46 33.01 8.25 -8.81
C ASN A 46 34.08 7.82 -7.78
N MET A 47 34.06 6.58 -7.29
CA MET A 47 35.00 6.12 -6.26
C MET A 47 35.72 4.85 -6.74
N GLY A 48 36.78 5.05 -7.54
CA GLY A 48 37.78 4.02 -7.82
C GLY A 48 37.64 3.21 -9.11
N ALA A 49 36.78 3.61 -10.05
CA ALA A 49 36.59 2.88 -11.30
C ALA A 49 37.72 3.10 -12.32
N VAL A 50 38.20 2.00 -12.93
CA VAL A 50 39.05 2.01 -14.13
C VAL A 50 38.17 2.45 -15.31
N ALA A 51 38.65 3.41 -16.11
CA ALA A 51 37.93 3.90 -17.28
C ALA A 51 37.55 2.75 -18.23
N GLY A 52 36.26 2.56 -18.48
CA GLY A 52 35.72 1.52 -19.38
C GLY A 52 35.23 0.24 -18.71
N VAL A 53 35.33 0.10 -17.38
CA VAL A 53 34.74 -1.01 -16.62
C VAL A 53 33.64 -0.42 -15.73
N GLY A 54 32.37 -0.65 -16.08
CA GLY A 54 31.28 -0.35 -15.15
C GLY A 54 31.42 -1.23 -13.91
N ASP A 55 31.28 -0.67 -12.71
CA ASP A 55 31.39 -1.41 -11.44
C ASP A 55 30.41 -2.61 -11.36
N TRP A 56 29.36 -2.59 -12.19
CA TRP A 56 28.36 -3.65 -12.34
C TRP A 56 27.49 -3.46 -13.59
N GLU A 57 26.77 -4.51 -13.97
CA GLU A 57 25.81 -4.53 -15.08
C GLU A 57 24.41 -4.96 -14.64
N TRP A 58 23.36 -4.46 -15.30
CA TRP A 58 22.00 -4.96 -15.10
C TRP A 58 21.85 -6.36 -15.71
N GLY A 59 21.21 -7.26 -14.98
CA GLY A 59 20.85 -8.57 -15.50
C GLY A 59 19.94 -9.34 -14.56
N GLY A 60 19.93 -10.66 -14.65
CA GLY A 60 19.09 -11.51 -13.80
C GLY A 60 17.59 -11.32 -14.05
N CYS A 61 16.80 -11.51 -12.99
CA CYS A 61 15.34 -11.39 -13.02
C CYS A 61 14.91 -10.43 -11.91
N SER A 62 14.53 -9.20 -12.30
CA SER A 62 14.02 -8.20 -11.38
C SER A 62 12.56 -8.47 -11.04
N ASP A 63 12.18 -8.20 -9.79
CA ASP A 63 10.80 -8.37 -9.34
C ASP A 63 9.84 -7.43 -10.06
N ASN A 64 8.76 -7.99 -10.61
CA ASN A 64 7.83 -7.24 -11.44
C ASN A 64 6.81 -6.47 -10.60
N ILE A 65 7.30 -5.42 -9.94
CA ILE A 65 6.48 -4.56 -9.09
C ILE A 65 5.34 -3.90 -9.86
N GLY A 66 5.55 -3.54 -11.13
CA GLY A 66 4.53 -2.90 -11.95
C GLY A 66 3.31 -3.81 -12.15
N PHE A 67 3.54 -5.09 -12.43
CA PHE A 67 2.49 -6.08 -12.52
C PHE A 67 1.81 -6.32 -11.16
N GLY A 68 2.58 -6.56 -10.09
CA GLY A 68 2.01 -6.79 -8.76
C GLY A 68 1.18 -5.60 -8.24
N PHE A 69 1.64 -4.38 -8.48
CA PHE A 69 0.93 -3.15 -8.12
C PHE A 69 -0.40 -3.05 -8.85
N LYS A 70 -0.39 -3.25 -10.18
CA LYS A 70 -1.60 -3.21 -11.02
C LYS A 70 -2.58 -4.29 -10.59
N PHE A 71 -2.10 -5.52 -10.40
CA PHE A 71 -2.93 -6.64 -9.96
C PHE A 71 -3.58 -6.34 -8.60
N SER A 72 -2.80 -5.90 -7.61
CA SER A 72 -3.31 -5.54 -6.28
C SER A 72 -4.35 -4.44 -6.36
N ARG A 73 -4.15 -3.42 -7.20
CA ARG A 73 -5.14 -2.37 -7.44
C ARG A 73 -6.43 -2.93 -8.05
N ASP A 74 -6.33 -3.72 -9.10
CA ASP A 74 -7.51 -4.25 -9.81
C ASP A 74 -8.27 -5.28 -8.95
N PHE A 75 -7.58 -6.02 -8.07
CA PHE A 75 -8.15 -7.03 -7.19
C PHE A 75 -8.69 -6.46 -5.87
N VAL A 76 -7.84 -5.77 -5.09
CA VAL A 76 -8.17 -5.31 -3.73
C VAL A 76 -9.14 -4.13 -3.77
N ASP A 77 -8.99 -3.21 -4.73
CA ASP A 77 -9.83 -2.01 -4.79
C ASP A 77 -11.22 -2.28 -5.40
N THR A 78 -11.46 -3.49 -5.93
CA THR A 78 -12.76 -3.87 -6.53
C THR A 78 -13.91 -3.84 -5.51
N GLY A 79 -13.62 -4.10 -4.23
CA GLY A 79 -14.60 -3.98 -3.14
C GLY A 79 -14.94 -2.52 -2.77
N GLU A 80 -14.10 -1.55 -3.14
CA GLU A 80 -14.15 -0.17 -2.64
C GLU A 80 -14.72 0.82 -3.68
N ARG A 81 -15.66 0.37 -4.52
CA ARG A 81 -16.22 1.18 -5.63
C ARG A 81 -17.23 2.26 -5.21
N GLY A 82 -17.44 2.45 -3.91
CA GLY A 82 -18.37 3.41 -3.35
C GLY A 82 -17.92 4.88 -3.49
N ARG A 83 -18.82 5.80 -3.12
CA ARG A 83 -18.55 7.25 -3.12
C ARG A 83 -18.44 7.83 -1.70
N THR A 84 -18.62 7.00 -0.68
CA THR A 84 -18.52 7.43 0.72
C THR A 84 -17.08 7.77 1.06
N LEU A 85 -16.94 8.56 2.11
CA LEU A 85 -15.65 8.99 2.62
C LEU A 85 -14.81 7.81 3.11
N ARG A 86 -15.49 6.75 3.58
CA ARG A 86 -14.86 5.53 4.05
C ARG A 86 -14.20 4.77 2.91
N GLU A 87 -14.88 4.58 1.78
CA GLU A 87 -14.25 3.91 0.63
C GLU A 87 -13.05 4.71 0.10
N LYS A 88 -13.14 6.04 0.07
CA LYS A 88 -12.00 6.88 -0.34
C LYS A 88 -10.81 6.76 0.62
N MET A 89 -11.07 6.71 1.92
CA MET A 89 -10.07 6.45 2.95
C MET A 89 -9.43 5.05 2.74
N ASN A 90 -10.24 4.03 2.46
CA ASN A 90 -9.76 2.68 2.21
C ASN A 90 -8.86 2.63 0.96
N LEU A 91 -9.27 3.26 -0.14
CA LEU A 91 -8.46 3.38 -1.37
C LEU A 91 -7.12 4.09 -1.12
N HIS A 92 -7.11 5.16 -0.32
CA HIS A 92 -5.88 5.86 0.06
C HIS A 92 -4.94 4.93 0.83
N ASN A 93 -5.44 4.22 1.84
CA ASN A 93 -4.64 3.32 2.64
C ASN A 93 -4.13 2.12 1.83
N ASN A 94 -4.93 1.60 0.89
CA ASN A 94 -4.49 0.58 -0.06
C ASN A 94 -3.32 1.09 -0.90
N GLU A 95 -3.46 2.29 -1.47
CA GLU A 95 -2.41 2.89 -2.29
C GLU A 95 -1.12 3.13 -1.50
N ALA A 96 -1.24 3.61 -0.25
CA ALA A 96 -0.10 3.77 0.65
C ALA A 96 0.64 2.45 0.87
N GLY A 97 -0.09 1.36 1.11
CA GLY A 97 0.46 0.01 1.25
C GLY A 97 1.27 -0.43 0.02
N ARG A 98 0.68 -0.30 -1.18
CA ARG A 98 1.37 -0.65 -2.43
C ARG A 98 2.59 0.23 -2.69
N ALA A 99 2.48 1.53 -2.40
CA ALA A 99 3.56 2.50 -2.61
C ALA A 99 4.78 2.22 -1.71
N HIS A 100 4.59 1.71 -0.50
CA HIS A 100 5.70 1.28 0.36
C HIS A 100 6.42 0.07 -0.24
N VAL A 101 5.70 -0.93 -0.74
CA VAL A 101 6.33 -2.08 -1.41
C VAL A 101 7.19 -1.67 -2.60
N GLN A 102 6.69 -0.73 -3.41
CA GLN A 102 7.42 -0.23 -4.57
C GLN A 102 8.62 0.65 -4.19
N ALA A 103 8.50 1.48 -3.16
CA ALA A 103 9.56 2.39 -2.76
C ALA A 103 10.72 1.69 -2.06
N GLU A 104 10.45 0.59 -1.37
CA GLU A 104 11.44 -0.19 -0.63
C GLU A 104 12.11 -1.28 -1.48
N MET A 105 11.94 -1.25 -2.80
CA MET A 105 12.71 -2.10 -3.70
C MET A 105 14.20 -1.77 -3.60
N ARG A 106 15.04 -2.80 -3.58
CA ARG A 106 16.48 -2.68 -3.46
C ARG A 106 17.19 -3.33 -4.63
N GLN A 107 18.33 -2.76 -5.00
CA GLN A 107 19.25 -3.39 -5.93
C GLN A 107 20.03 -4.47 -5.19
N GLU A 108 19.89 -5.72 -5.63
CA GLU A 108 20.72 -6.84 -5.20
C GLU A 108 21.73 -7.18 -6.28
N CYS A 109 22.94 -7.56 -5.89
CA CYS A 109 24.02 -7.89 -6.81
C CYS A 109 24.63 -9.25 -6.47
N LYS A 110 25.04 -10.00 -7.49
CA LYS A 110 25.82 -11.23 -7.34
C LYS A 110 27.17 -11.11 -8.01
N CYS A 111 28.21 -11.31 -7.21
CA CYS A 111 29.59 -11.37 -7.67
C CYS A 111 29.90 -12.73 -8.28
N HIS A 112 30.62 -12.73 -9.39
CA HIS A 112 31.00 -13.95 -10.10
C HIS A 112 32.38 -13.83 -10.77
N GLY A 113 33.26 -13.01 -10.18
CA GLY A 113 34.67 -12.98 -10.54
C GLY A 113 35.42 -14.24 -10.07
N MET A 114 36.65 -14.41 -10.57
CA MET A 114 37.51 -15.56 -10.24
C MET A 114 37.61 -15.74 -8.72
N SER A 115 37.42 -16.98 -8.25
CA SER A 115 37.47 -17.35 -6.83
C SER A 115 36.47 -16.59 -5.93
N GLY A 116 35.35 -16.12 -6.49
CA GLY A 116 34.32 -15.39 -5.73
C GLY A 116 34.63 -13.89 -5.56
N SER A 117 35.59 -13.35 -6.30
CA SER A 117 35.84 -11.91 -6.31
C SER A 117 34.67 -11.13 -6.92
N CYS A 118 34.51 -9.87 -6.51
CA CYS A 118 33.48 -8.95 -7.02
C CYS A 118 34.00 -8.04 -8.14
N THR A 119 35.05 -8.45 -8.86
CA THR A 119 35.58 -7.69 -10.01
C THR A 119 34.56 -7.53 -11.13
N MET A 120 33.62 -8.48 -11.22
CA MET A 120 32.41 -8.37 -12.01
C MET A 120 31.22 -8.78 -11.15
N LYS A 121 30.13 -8.03 -11.25
CA LYS A 121 28.87 -8.33 -10.56
C LYS A 121 27.68 -7.91 -11.44
N THR A 122 26.65 -8.75 -11.42
CA THR A 122 25.37 -8.48 -12.09
C THR A 122 24.36 -8.13 -11.02
N CYS A 123 23.54 -7.11 -11.26
CA CYS A 123 22.52 -6.66 -10.32
C CYS A 123 21.10 -6.69 -10.91
N TRP A 124 20.12 -6.85 -10.03
CA TRP A 124 18.69 -6.84 -10.34
C TRP A 124 17.91 -6.18 -9.20
N MET A 125 16.69 -5.71 -9.49
CA MET A 125 15.82 -5.16 -8.45
C MET A 125 15.08 -6.29 -7.73
N ARG A 126 15.13 -6.31 -6.40
CA ARG A 126 14.33 -7.22 -5.55
C ARG A 126 13.47 -6.45 -4.58
N LEU A 127 12.34 -7.06 -4.25
CA LEU A 127 11.51 -6.64 -3.13
C LEU A 127 12.24 -6.91 -1.82
N ASN A 128 12.12 -5.98 -0.87
CA ASN A 128 12.59 -6.20 0.49
C ASN A 128 11.80 -7.33 1.18
N SER A 129 12.28 -7.79 2.33
CA SER A 129 11.54 -8.75 3.14
C SER A 129 10.18 -8.16 3.53
N PHE A 130 9.12 -8.99 3.51
CA PHE A 130 7.79 -8.49 3.88
C PHE A 130 7.72 -8.04 5.34
N ARG A 131 8.59 -8.57 6.21
CA ARG A 131 8.75 -8.08 7.59
C ARG A 131 9.13 -6.60 7.62
N THR A 132 10.11 -6.20 6.82
CA THR A 132 10.53 -4.79 6.72
C THR A 132 9.38 -3.89 6.27
N ILE A 133 8.58 -4.33 5.30
CA ILE A 133 7.37 -3.59 4.87
C ILE A 133 6.36 -3.49 6.01
N GLY A 134 6.15 -4.58 6.76
CA GLY A 134 5.28 -4.62 7.93
C GLY A 134 5.72 -3.64 9.02
N ASP A 135 7.02 -3.59 9.32
CA ASP A 135 7.61 -2.67 10.30
C ASP A 135 7.40 -1.20 9.89
N ILE A 136 7.68 -0.86 8.62
CA ILE A 136 7.45 0.49 8.09
C ILE A 136 5.97 0.87 8.17
N LEU A 137 5.06 -0.03 7.79
CA LEU A 137 3.62 0.22 7.88
C LEU A 137 3.16 0.34 9.33
N LYS A 138 3.81 -0.35 10.27
CA LYS A 138 3.53 -0.25 11.71
C LYS A 138 3.93 1.12 12.24
N ASP A 139 5.06 1.67 11.80
CA ASP A 139 5.46 3.05 12.13
C ASP A 139 4.46 4.07 11.56
N ARG A 140 3.98 3.84 10.33
CA ARG A 140 2.92 4.68 9.72
C ARG A 140 1.58 4.54 10.43
N PHE A 141 1.29 3.39 11.03
CA PHE A 141 0.12 3.20 11.87
C PHE A 141 0.21 4.01 13.16
N ASP A 142 1.36 4.05 13.82
CA ASP A 142 1.54 4.83 15.05
C ASP A 142 1.40 6.34 14.80
N GLY A 143 1.89 6.82 13.65
CA GLY A 143 1.77 8.21 13.19
C GLY A 143 0.56 8.51 12.30
N ALA A 144 -0.44 7.62 12.23
CA ALA A 144 -1.57 7.78 11.31
C ALA A 144 -2.38 9.05 11.58
N SER A 145 -2.83 9.72 10.52
CA SER A 145 -3.53 10.99 10.62
C SER A 145 -5.05 10.82 10.67
N ARG A 146 -5.69 11.44 11.66
CA ARG A 146 -7.15 11.58 11.66
C ARG A 146 -7.55 12.64 10.62
N VAL A 147 -8.43 12.28 9.71
CA VAL A 147 -8.82 13.15 8.60
C VAL A 147 -10.30 13.49 8.65
N MET A 148 -10.64 14.65 8.09
CA MET A 148 -11.99 15.08 7.77
C MET A 148 -12.06 15.45 6.30
N VAL A 149 -13.28 15.62 5.80
CA VAL A 149 -13.50 15.84 4.39
C VAL A 149 -13.77 17.31 4.11
N SER A 150 -13.11 17.85 3.10
CA SER A 150 -13.48 19.15 2.54
C SER A 150 -14.79 19.00 1.75
N ASN A 151 -15.78 19.82 2.09
CA ASN A 151 -17.10 19.87 1.44
C ASN A 151 -17.08 20.33 -0.04
N SER A 152 -15.92 20.44 -0.69
CA SER A 152 -15.79 20.97 -2.06
C SER A 152 -16.43 20.09 -3.15
N LEU A 153 -17.01 18.94 -2.80
CA LEU A 153 -17.84 18.12 -3.70
C LEU A 153 -19.35 18.40 -3.57
N ARG A 154 -19.81 19.21 -2.61
CA ARG A 154 -21.23 19.60 -2.51
C ARG A 154 -21.60 20.77 -3.44
N SER A 155 -20.62 21.49 -4.00
CA SER A 155 -20.89 22.63 -4.88
C SER A 155 -21.13 22.26 -6.36
N ALA A 156 -21.15 20.96 -6.71
CA ALA A 156 -21.29 20.51 -8.10
C ALA A 156 -22.62 19.77 -8.40
N SER A 157 -23.54 19.64 -7.44
CA SER A 157 -24.82 18.96 -7.68
C SER A 157 -25.90 19.27 -6.63
N VAL A 158 -26.35 20.52 -6.52
CA VAL A 158 -27.73 20.89 -6.12
C VAL A 158 -27.99 22.28 -6.70
N ASN A 159 -28.64 22.36 -7.86
CA ASN A 159 -29.35 23.58 -8.25
C ASN A 159 -30.82 23.21 -8.30
N GLU A 160 -31.43 23.19 -7.12
CA GLU A 160 -32.86 22.98 -6.97
C GLU A 160 -33.38 24.07 -6.00
N ASN A 161 -34.21 24.94 -6.57
CA ASN A 161 -35.14 25.85 -5.91
C ASN A 161 -34.63 27.19 -5.35
N THR A 162 -34.52 28.17 -6.24
CA THR A 162 -35.05 29.53 -6.00
C THR A 162 -35.78 30.06 -7.24
N LEU A 163 -37.02 29.58 -7.43
CA LEU A 163 -38.01 30.26 -8.29
C LEU A 163 -39.27 30.47 -7.46
N THR A 164 -39.39 31.65 -6.85
CA THR A 164 -40.68 32.23 -6.50
C THR A 164 -40.75 33.65 -7.06
N ASN A 165 -41.68 33.81 -8.01
CA ASN A 165 -42.41 35.00 -8.41
C ASN A 165 -41.66 36.20 -9.00
N ARG A 166 -41.77 36.37 -10.33
CA ARG A 166 -42.25 37.62 -10.93
C ARG A 166 -42.91 37.38 -12.29
N ALA A 167 -44.10 37.94 -12.43
CA ALA A 167 -44.95 37.97 -13.61
C ALA A 167 -44.35 38.84 -14.74
N GLY A 168 -44.75 38.58 -15.99
CA GLY A 168 -44.57 39.53 -17.10
C GLY A 168 -44.53 38.93 -18.51
N SER A 169 -45.69 38.88 -19.15
CA SER A 169 -46.02 39.15 -20.57
C SER A 169 -45.14 38.69 -21.75
N ASN A 170 -45.81 37.93 -22.64
CA ASN A 170 -45.81 37.90 -24.12
C ASN A 170 -44.77 38.72 -24.93
N ASN A 171 -44.11 38.05 -25.90
CA ASN A 171 -44.13 38.28 -27.36
C ASN A 171 -42.94 37.54 -28.02
N LEU A 172 -43.10 36.60 -28.96
CA LEU A 172 -43.46 36.70 -30.38
C LEU A 172 -42.32 37.22 -31.30
N LYS A 173 -41.95 36.40 -32.31
CA LYS A 173 -41.23 36.70 -33.59
C LYS A 173 -39.72 37.03 -33.46
N THR A 174 -38.81 36.74 -34.39
CA THR A 174 -38.88 36.26 -35.80
C THR A 174 -37.50 35.77 -36.28
N ASN A 175 -37.59 34.90 -37.27
CA ASN A 175 -36.61 34.37 -38.21
C ASN A 175 -35.82 35.45 -39.01
N THR A 176 -34.59 35.16 -39.48
CA THR A 176 -34.07 35.53 -40.82
C THR A 176 -32.76 34.80 -41.19
N ASN A 177 -32.80 34.07 -42.30
CA ASN A 177 -31.67 33.56 -43.12
C ASN A 177 -31.02 34.65 -43.98
N SER A 178 -29.80 34.41 -44.51
CA SER A 178 -29.37 34.57 -45.93
C SER A 178 -27.83 34.55 -46.08
N VAL A 179 -27.19 33.63 -46.84
CA VAL A 179 -26.79 33.63 -48.29
C VAL A 179 -25.52 34.47 -48.56
N GLY A 180 -24.44 34.11 -49.30
CA GLY A 180 -24.03 32.97 -50.14
C GLY A 180 -22.71 33.27 -50.95
N GLY A 181 -22.13 32.26 -51.64
CA GLY A 181 -21.16 32.32 -52.79
C GLY A 181 -19.65 32.54 -52.51
N THR A 182 -18.60 32.02 -53.21
CA THR A 182 -18.34 31.17 -54.41
C THR A 182 -16.81 30.88 -54.55
N GLY A 183 -16.36 29.71 -55.04
CA GLY A 183 -15.07 29.51 -55.79
C GLY A 183 -13.85 28.84 -55.10
N PRO A 184 -12.92 28.15 -55.82
CA PRO A 184 -12.55 26.75 -55.52
C PRO A 184 -11.05 26.43 -55.23
N ASN A 185 -10.83 25.14 -54.88
CA ASN A 185 -9.57 24.36 -54.84
C ASN A 185 -8.91 24.11 -53.46
N SER A 186 -9.29 23.01 -52.81
CA SER A 186 -8.34 21.88 -52.64
C SER A 186 -9.08 20.64 -52.12
N VAL A 187 -8.82 19.56 -52.84
CA VAL A 187 -9.27 18.19 -52.62
C VAL A 187 -8.69 17.62 -51.33
N LEU A 188 -9.55 17.07 -50.47
CA LEU A 188 -9.27 15.94 -49.58
C LEU A 188 -10.61 15.23 -49.23
N SER A 189 -11.01 14.29 -50.08
CA SER A 189 -11.77 13.08 -49.70
C SER A 189 -10.77 12.06 -49.14
N ASN A 190 -11.03 11.16 -48.20
CA ASN A 190 -12.22 10.77 -47.45
C ASN A 190 -11.70 10.01 -46.21
N SER A 191 -12.39 10.09 -45.07
CA SER A 191 -12.64 8.93 -44.19
C SER A 191 -13.69 9.31 -43.15
N ILE A 192 -14.89 8.76 -43.35
CA ILE A 192 -16.04 8.88 -42.46
C ILE A 192 -16.00 7.70 -41.48
N HIS A 193 -16.49 7.96 -40.26
CA HIS A 193 -16.82 7.04 -39.15
C HIS A 193 -15.66 6.81 -38.14
N ALA A 194 -15.78 7.08 -36.85
CA ALA A 194 -16.94 7.31 -36.00
C ALA A 194 -16.59 8.21 -34.80
N ARG A 195 -17.61 8.94 -34.34
CA ARG A 195 -17.62 9.79 -33.15
C ARG A 195 -17.29 8.95 -31.90
N GLY A 196 -16.07 9.06 -31.40
CA GLY A 196 -15.73 8.71 -30.03
C GLY A 196 -15.76 9.97 -29.18
N HIS A 197 -16.82 10.16 -28.40
CA HIS A 197 -16.82 11.11 -27.28
C HIS A 197 -15.55 10.88 -26.47
N GLN A 198 -14.63 11.83 -26.50
CA GLN A 198 -13.56 11.93 -25.51
C GLN A 198 -14.23 12.19 -24.16
N GLN A 199 -14.63 11.11 -23.48
CA GLN A 199 -14.81 11.17 -22.04
C GLN A 199 -13.45 11.56 -21.48
N LYS A 200 -13.29 12.86 -21.17
CA LYS A 200 -12.28 13.33 -20.22
C LYS A 200 -12.25 12.32 -19.09
N ARG A 201 -11.14 11.60 -18.93
CA ARG A 201 -10.90 10.77 -17.74
C ARG A 201 -10.95 11.72 -16.55
N VAL A 202 -12.13 11.84 -15.94
CA VAL A 202 -12.31 12.56 -14.68
C VAL A 202 -11.38 11.85 -13.70
N ASN A 203 -10.40 12.58 -13.20
CA ASN A 203 -9.40 12.08 -12.28
C ASN A 203 -10.11 11.55 -11.04
N ARG A 204 -10.36 10.24 -10.99
CA ARG A 204 -11.17 9.56 -9.95
C ARG A 204 -10.57 9.73 -8.54
N TYR A 205 -9.36 10.30 -8.46
CA TYR A 205 -8.54 10.48 -7.26
C TYR A 205 -8.42 11.93 -6.76
N ASN A 206 -9.10 12.93 -7.34
CA ASN A 206 -8.94 14.33 -6.89
C ASN A 206 -9.79 14.68 -5.65
N PHE A 207 -9.73 13.82 -4.63
CA PHE A 207 -10.35 14.03 -3.33
C PHE A 207 -9.27 14.30 -2.30
N GLN A 208 -9.24 15.52 -1.78
CA GLN A 208 -8.22 15.90 -0.81
C GLN A 208 -8.73 15.62 0.62
N LEU A 209 -8.10 14.66 1.28
CA LEU A 209 -8.25 14.43 2.70
C LEU A 209 -7.57 15.57 3.47
N LYS A 210 -8.32 16.28 4.32
CA LYS A 210 -7.76 17.32 5.18
C LYS A 210 -7.55 16.76 6.58
N PRO A 211 -6.49 17.15 7.28
CA PRO A 211 -6.30 16.75 8.67
C PRO A 211 -7.47 17.28 9.51
N TYR A 212 -7.87 16.52 10.54
CA TYR A 212 -8.92 16.93 11.46
C TYR A 212 -8.51 18.16 12.29
N ASN A 213 -7.23 18.23 12.68
CA ASN A 213 -6.63 19.43 13.26
C ASN A 213 -5.90 20.23 12.15
N PRO A 214 -6.30 21.49 11.85
CA PRO A 214 -5.64 22.32 10.83
C PRO A 214 -4.15 22.59 11.10
N GLU A 215 -3.69 22.52 12.35
CA GLU A 215 -2.29 22.72 12.72
C GLU A 215 -1.40 21.50 12.40
N HIS A 216 -2.00 20.35 12.12
CA HIS A 216 -1.26 19.16 11.73
C HIS A 216 -0.91 19.21 10.25
N LYS A 217 0.28 18.70 9.91
CA LYS A 217 0.70 18.51 8.53
C LYS A 217 -0.32 17.63 7.77
N PRO A 218 -0.74 18.02 6.56
CA PRO A 218 -1.60 17.16 5.74
C PRO A 218 -0.92 15.82 5.43
N PRO A 219 -1.68 14.70 5.40
CA PRO A 219 -1.11 13.39 5.12
C PRO A 219 -0.60 13.30 3.68
N GLY A 220 0.56 12.68 3.50
CA GLY A 220 1.10 12.32 2.20
C GLY A 220 0.44 11.07 1.61
N SER A 221 0.83 10.71 0.38
CA SER A 221 0.31 9.52 -0.32
C SER A 221 0.72 8.18 0.31
N LYS A 222 1.78 8.19 1.13
CA LYS A 222 2.30 7.02 1.85
C LYS A 222 1.91 6.99 3.33
N ASP A 223 1.20 7.99 3.81
CA ASP A 223 0.74 8.07 5.20
C ASP A 223 -0.61 7.38 5.35
N LEU A 224 -0.84 6.74 6.50
CA LEU A 224 -2.12 6.12 6.80
C LEU A 224 -3.10 7.13 7.39
N VAL A 225 -4.37 7.00 7.01
CA VAL A 225 -5.42 7.94 7.38
C VAL A 225 -6.65 7.23 7.93
N TYR A 226 -7.30 7.83 8.92
CA TYR A 226 -8.53 7.30 9.52
C TYR A 226 -9.56 8.38 9.85
N LEU A 227 -10.85 8.03 9.83
CA LEU A 227 -11.95 8.98 10.10
C LEU A 227 -12.39 8.96 11.57
N GLU A 228 -12.63 7.75 12.08
CA GLU A 228 -13.25 7.49 13.39
C GLU A 228 -12.20 7.10 14.43
N PRO A 229 -12.33 7.55 15.68
CA PRO A 229 -11.46 7.10 16.77
C PRO A 229 -11.57 5.59 16.99
N SER A 230 -10.51 4.98 17.52
CA SER A 230 -10.50 3.56 17.84
C SER A 230 -11.36 3.27 19.08
N PRO A 231 -12.14 2.18 19.09
CA PRO A 231 -12.90 1.77 20.27
C PRO A 231 -11.96 1.26 21.37
N GLY A 232 -12.48 1.10 22.59
CA GLY A 232 -11.76 0.38 23.65
C GLY A 232 -11.70 -1.12 23.35
N PHE A 233 -10.50 -1.70 23.39
CA PHE A 233 -10.28 -3.13 23.11
C PHE A 233 -10.19 -4.02 24.36
N CYS A 234 -10.25 -3.42 25.56
CA CYS A 234 -10.12 -4.11 26.83
C CYS A 234 -11.24 -5.11 27.08
N GLU A 235 -12.48 -4.67 26.90
CA GLU A 235 -13.68 -5.44 27.21
C GLU A 235 -14.25 -6.10 25.97
N ARG A 236 -14.83 -7.30 26.15
CA ARG A 236 -15.46 -8.03 25.06
C ARG A 236 -16.70 -7.29 24.58
N ASN A 237 -16.73 -6.98 23.29
CA ASN A 237 -17.89 -6.39 22.61
C ASN A 237 -18.19 -7.15 21.31
N PRO A 238 -19.11 -8.14 21.35
CA PRO A 238 -19.46 -8.94 20.18
C PRO A 238 -20.01 -8.15 19.00
N ARG A 239 -20.67 -7.00 19.24
CA ARG A 239 -21.24 -6.17 18.17
C ARG A 239 -20.18 -5.54 17.28
N LEU A 240 -19.00 -5.27 17.84
CA LEU A 240 -17.85 -4.73 17.12
C LEU A 240 -16.79 -5.79 16.80
N GLY A 241 -17.07 -7.07 17.08
CA GLY A 241 -16.11 -8.18 16.91
C GLY A 241 -14.93 -8.14 17.89
N ILE A 242 -15.01 -7.36 18.97
CA ILE A 242 -13.93 -7.20 19.96
C ILE A 242 -14.02 -8.35 20.96
N GLN A 243 -12.96 -9.15 21.07
CA GLN A 243 -12.91 -10.30 21.99
C GLN A 243 -12.53 -9.92 23.43
N GLY A 244 -11.96 -8.73 23.63
CA GLY A 244 -11.40 -8.30 24.91
C GLY A 244 -9.95 -8.76 25.10
N THR A 245 -9.32 -8.33 26.20
CA THR A 245 -7.94 -8.71 26.54
C THR A 245 -7.82 -9.77 27.62
N HIS A 246 -8.94 -10.19 28.22
CA HIS A 246 -8.97 -11.27 29.20
C HIS A 246 -8.35 -12.55 28.64
N GLY A 247 -7.48 -13.21 29.40
CA GLY A 247 -6.83 -14.45 29.00
C GLY A 247 -5.66 -14.30 28.02
N ARG A 248 -5.29 -13.07 27.63
CA ARG A 248 -4.10 -12.82 26.79
C ARG A 248 -2.83 -12.88 27.62
N GLN A 249 -1.76 -13.37 27.01
CA GLN A 249 -0.43 -13.30 27.61
C GLN A 249 0.09 -11.86 27.58
N CYS A 250 0.77 -11.46 28.65
CA CYS A 250 1.40 -10.16 28.78
C CYS A 250 2.85 -10.30 29.25
N ASN A 251 3.63 -9.23 29.06
CA ASN A 251 5.01 -9.14 29.50
C ASN A 251 5.12 -8.21 30.70
N ASP A 252 5.43 -8.74 31.89
CA ASP A 252 5.52 -7.94 33.12
C ASP A 252 6.70 -6.95 33.13
N THR A 253 7.74 -7.23 32.32
CA THR A 253 8.92 -6.36 32.24
C THR A 253 8.77 -5.21 31.24
N SER A 254 7.75 -5.25 30.37
CA SER A 254 7.53 -4.23 29.35
C SER A 254 6.66 -3.09 29.88
N ILE A 255 7.06 -1.87 29.59
CA ILE A 255 6.26 -0.65 29.78
C ILE A 255 5.35 -0.35 28.57
N GLY A 256 5.50 -1.13 27.49
CA GLY A 256 4.81 -0.91 26.22
C GLY A 256 3.41 -1.51 26.20
N VAL A 257 2.80 -1.52 25.01
CA VAL A 257 1.46 -2.09 24.79
C VAL A 257 1.39 -3.60 24.98
N ASP A 258 2.53 -4.31 25.07
CA ASP A 258 2.66 -5.72 25.46
C ASP A 258 2.83 -5.89 26.98
N GLY A 259 3.07 -4.79 27.70
CA GLY A 259 3.17 -4.69 29.14
C GLY A 259 1.91 -5.14 29.86
N CYS A 260 2.04 -5.82 30.99
CA CYS A 260 0.87 -6.31 31.74
C CYS A 260 -0.07 -5.20 32.21
N ASP A 261 0.44 -4.01 32.56
CA ASP A 261 -0.37 -2.86 32.96
C ASP A 261 -1.32 -2.40 31.84
N LEU A 262 -0.81 -2.32 30.61
CA LEU A 262 -1.57 -1.85 29.44
C LEU A 262 -2.37 -2.97 28.78
N MET A 263 -1.81 -4.17 28.61
CA MET A 263 -2.50 -5.33 28.03
C MET A 263 -3.71 -5.75 28.85
N CYS A 264 -3.57 -5.75 30.18
CA CYS A 264 -4.62 -6.19 31.10
C CYS A 264 -5.53 -5.04 31.56
N CYS A 265 -5.30 -3.81 31.06
CA CYS A 265 -6.12 -2.63 31.34
C CYS A 265 -6.34 -2.37 32.84
N GLY A 266 -5.32 -2.61 33.66
CA GLY A 266 -5.37 -2.44 35.12
C GLY A 266 -6.15 -3.53 35.89
N ARG A 267 -6.66 -4.58 35.24
CA ARG A 267 -7.37 -5.69 35.92
C ARG A 267 -6.43 -6.65 36.68
N GLY A 268 -5.12 -6.50 36.50
CA GLY A 268 -4.11 -7.43 36.98
C GLY A 268 -3.94 -8.67 36.09
N TYR A 269 -3.04 -9.55 36.48
CA TYR A 269 -2.69 -10.75 35.74
C TYR A 269 -2.37 -11.91 36.69
N ARG A 270 -2.57 -13.14 36.22
CA ARG A 270 -2.17 -14.37 36.89
C ARG A 270 -0.82 -14.84 36.37
N THR A 271 0.09 -15.14 37.28
CA THR A 271 1.40 -15.70 36.98
C THR A 271 1.39 -17.23 37.18
N GLN A 272 1.89 -17.98 36.19
CA GLN A 272 1.98 -19.43 36.25
C GLN A 272 3.35 -19.90 35.77
N GLU A 273 3.96 -20.85 36.49
CA GLU A 273 5.15 -21.55 36.02
C GLU A 273 4.72 -22.76 35.19
N VAL A 274 5.04 -22.73 33.89
CA VAL A 274 4.72 -23.80 32.94
C VAL A 274 6.01 -24.46 32.48
N THR A 275 6.03 -25.80 32.48
CA THR A 275 7.16 -26.56 31.92
C THR A 275 6.95 -26.70 30.41
N VAL A 276 7.81 -26.05 29.64
CA VAL A 276 7.80 -26.09 28.17
C VAL A 276 8.91 -27.03 27.69
N VAL A 277 8.60 -27.87 26.70
CA VAL A 277 9.59 -28.73 26.05
C VAL A 277 10.18 -27.97 24.87
N GLU A 278 11.50 -27.80 24.85
CA GLU A 278 12.22 -27.11 23.78
C GLU A 278 13.44 -27.91 23.31
N ARG A 279 13.87 -27.65 22.07
CA ARG A 279 15.07 -28.27 21.51
C ARG A 279 16.31 -27.57 22.07
N CYS A 280 17.22 -28.35 22.63
CA CYS A 280 18.44 -27.87 23.29
C CYS A 280 19.65 -28.71 22.85
N SER A 281 20.86 -28.22 23.16
CA SER A 281 22.11 -28.93 22.90
C SER A 281 22.20 -29.49 21.47
N CYS A 282 21.87 -28.65 20.49
CA CYS A 282 21.88 -29.04 19.09
C CYS A 282 23.31 -29.17 18.57
N THR A 283 23.65 -30.30 17.97
CA THR A 283 24.93 -30.57 17.33
C THR A 283 24.76 -30.77 15.83
N PHE A 284 25.58 -30.09 15.04
CA PHE A 284 25.65 -30.32 13.61
C PHE A 284 26.51 -31.55 13.32
N HIS A 285 25.94 -32.54 12.64
CA HIS A 285 26.66 -33.71 12.17
C HIS A 285 27.11 -33.45 10.74
N TRP A 286 28.43 -33.48 10.53
CA TRP A 286 29.03 -33.33 9.20
C TRP A 286 28.61 -34.52 8.34
N CYS A 287 27.69 -34.23 7.40
CA CYS A 287 26.76 -35.08 6.64
C CYS A 287 25.30 -34.55 6.66
N CYS A 288 25.11 -33.29 7.09
CA CYS A 288 23.94 -32.42 6.87
C CYS A 288 22.73 -32.67 7.79
N GLU A 289 22.96 -33.10 9.02
CA GLU A 289 21.88 -33.27 10.01
C GLU A 289 22.14 -32.46 11.28
N VAL A 290 21.12 -31.78 11.80
CA VAL A 290 21.16 -31.15 13.14
C VAL A 290 20.40 -32.03 14.12
N LYS A 291 21.13 -32.69 15.01
CA LYS A 291 20.54 -33.48 16.09
C LYS A 291 20.43 -32.62 17.34
N CYS A 292 19.23 -32.55 17.93
CA CYS A 292 18.99 -31.83 19.17
C CYS A 292 18.40 -32.78 20.21
N LYS A 293 18.65 -32.50 21.48
CA LYS A 293 17.94 -33.13 22.60
C LYS A 293 16.66 -32.35 22.89
N LEU A 294 15.68 -33.00 23.51
CA LEU A 294 14.50 -32.34 24.06
C LEU A 294 14.77 -32.02 25.54
N CYS A 295 14.82 -30.74 25.87
CA CYS A 295 14.94 -30.27 27.24
C CYS A 295 13.58 -29.79 27.76
N ARG A 296 13.38 -29.94 29.06
CA ARG A 296 12.25 -29.33 29.78
C ARG A 296 12.77 -28.05 30.44
N ALA A 297 12.22 -26.90 30.04
CA ALA A 297 12.52 -25.60 30.63
C ALA A 297 11.30 -25.09 31.38
N LYS A 298 11.51 -24.55 32.58
CA LYS A 298 10.46 -23.83 33.31
C LYS A 298 10.36 -22.42 32.76
N LYS A 299 9.17 -21.99 32.34
CA LYS A 299 8.88 -20.63 31.88
C LYS A 299 7.77 -20.03 32.72
N ILE A 300 7.94 -18.78 33.10
CA ILE A 300 6.91 -18.00 33.79
C ILE A 300 6.04 -17.36 32.72
N ILE A 301 4.73 -17.56 32.81
CA ILE A 301 3.73 -17.01 31.90
C ILE A 301 2.76 -16.14 32.70
N HIS A 302 2.60 -14.89 32.27
CA HIS A 302 1.64 -13.94 32.82
C HIS A 302 0.41 -13.86 31.91
N THR A 303 -0.78 -13.98 32.49
CA THR A 303 -2.05 -14.00 31.74
C THR A 303 -3.04 -13.01 32.34
N CYS A 304 -3.59 -12.12 31.53
CA CYS A 304 -4.55 -11.10 31.98
C CYS A 304 -5.83 -11.70 32.57
N LEU A 305 -6.30 -11.07 33.65
CA LEU A 305 -7.60 -11.32 34.29
C LEU A 305 -8.73 -10.53 33.63
#